data_AF-A0A251VBJ1-F1
#
_entry.id   AF-A0A251VBJ1-F1
#
_cell.length_a   1.000
_cell.length_b   1.000
_cell.length_c   1.000
_cell.angle_alpha   90.00
_cell.angle_beta   90.00
_cell.angle_gamma   90.00
#
_symmetry.space_group_name_H-M   'P 1'
#
loop_
_entity.id
_entity.type
_entity.pdbx_description
1 polymer ?
#
loop_
_entity_poly.entity_id
_entity_poly.type
_entity_poly.pdbx_seq_one_letter_code
_entity_poly.pdbx_strand_id
1 'polypeptide(L)'
;MKLVWSPEMAAKAFMDTVKSCEVYQGSSVTELISTMAAGWNATLIVETWCRGDMLTTSIGLAVASTHTCGRHVCIVPDEDSGTEYVASMAKYGMSPEVIVGDPETVVNELDVIDFWSLIRENMSLLGF
;
A
#
# COMPACT_ATOMS: atom_id res chain seq x y z
N MET A 1 1.11 -7.65 -21.60
CA MET A 1 -0.35 -7.56 -21.34
C MET A 1 -0.83 -6.18 -21.76
N LYS A 2 -2.06 -6.05 -22.27
CA LYS A 2 -2.64 -4.71 -22.50
C LYS A 2 -3.24 -4.25 -21.19
N LEU A 3 -2.60 -3.29 -20.51
CA LEU A 3 -3.16 -2.60 -19.36
C LEU A 3 -4.42 -1.87 -19.82
N VAL A 4 -5.58 -2.45 -19.50
CA VAL A 4 -6.89 -1.83 -19.74
C VAL A 4 -7.44 -1.48 -18.38
N TRP A 5 -7.64 -0.18 -18.17
CA TRP A 5 -8.28 0.32 -16.96
C TRP A 5 -9.66 -0.31 -16.76
N SER A 6 -9.95 -0.82 -15.57
CA SER A 6 -11.28 -1.31 -15.16
C SER A 6 -11.95 -0.30 -14.22
N PRO A 7 -12.95 0.45 -14.72
CA PRO A 7 -13.76 1.33 -13.88
C PRO A 7 -14.47 0.59 -12.73
N GLU A 8 -14.84 -0.68 -12.94
CA GLU A 8 -15.55 -1.48 -11.96
C GLU A 8 -14.67 -1.87 -10.77
N MET A 9 -13.42 -2.29 -11.03
CA MET A 9 -12.46 -2.60 -9.95
C MET A 9 -12.05 -1.33 -9.20
N ALA A 10 -11.80 -0.25 -9.94
CA ALA A 10 -11.51 1.07 -9.39
C ALA A 10 -12.59 1.54 -8.42
N ALA A 11 -13.86 1.51 -8.84
CA ALA A 11 -14.99 1.97 -8.03
C ALA A 11 -15.24 1.08 -6.78
N LYS A 12 -15.07 -0.23 -6.90
CA LYS A 12 -15.19 -1.14 -5.74
C LYS A 12 -14.11 -0.88 -4.70
N ALA A 13 -12.86 -0.77 -5.15
CA ALA A 13 -11.74 -0.45 -4.27
C ALA A 13 -11.92 0.89 -3.58
N PHE A 14 -12.39 1.92 -4.29
CA PHE A 14 -12.76 3.21 -3.70
C PHE A 14 -13.76 3.03 -2.54
N MET A 15 -14.92 2.41 -2.82
CA MET A 15 -16.00 2.29 -1.83
C MET A 15 -15.59 1.46 -0.61
N ASP A 16 -14.86 0.36 -0.81
CA ASP A 16 -14.45 -0.50 0.29
C ASP A 16 -13.27 0.10 1.07
N THR A 17 -12.44 0.93 0.42
CA THR A 17 -11.43 1.75 1.11
C THR A 17 -12.10 2.82 1.98
N VAL A 18 -13.11 3.54 1.46
CA VAL A 18 -13.89 4.52 2.25
C VAL A 18 -14.42 3.85 3.51
N LYS A 19 -15.11 2.71 3.39
CA LYS A 19 -15.65 1.96 4.54
C LYS A 19 -14.56 1.52 5.53
N SER A 20 -13.43 1.03 5.02
CA SER A 20 -12.32 0.57 5.86
C SER A 20 -11.63 1.72 6.59
N CYS A 21 -11.69 2.91 6.01
CA CYS A 21 -11.10 4.13 6.55
C CYS A 21 -12.09 5.01 7.32
N GLU A 22 -13.40 4.69 7.41
CA GLU A 22 -14.42 5.50 8.14
C GLU A 22 -14.05 5.78 9.61
N VAL A 23 -13.10 5.04 10.18
CA VAL A 23 -12.54 5.22 11.54
C VAL A 23 -11.54 6.38 11.63
N TYR A 24 -10.91 6.77 10.52
CA TYR A 24 -10.10 7.97 10.38
C TYR A 24 -10.87 8.97 9.50
N GLN A 25 -10.68 10.26 9.70
CA GLN A 25 -11.11 11.27 8.72
C GLN A 25 -10.33 11.02 7.42
N GLY A 26 -10.82 10.11 6.56
CA GLY A 26 -10.13 9.61 5.38
C GLY A 26 -9.50 10.75 4.58
N SER A 27 -8.21 10.63 4.31
CA SER A 27 -7.53 11.54 3.38
C SER A 27 -7.88 11.10 1.98
N SER A 28 -8.43 11.99 1.16
CA SER A 28 -8.82 11.75 -0.24
C SER A 28 -7.75 11.09 -1.12
N VAL A 29 -6.49 11.13 -0.67
CA VAL A 29 -5.34 10.49 -1.28
C VAL A 29 -5.41 8.96 -1.17
N THR A 30 -5.91 8.42 -0.06
CA THR A 30 -5.96 6.97 0.19
C THR A 30 -6.94 6.29 -0.76
N GLU A 31 -8.16 6.82 -0.88
CA GLU A 31 -9.16 6.28 -1.80
C GLU A 31 -8.71 6.45 -3.26
N LEU A 32 -8.02 7.54 -3.59
CA LEU A 32 -7.45 7.73 -4.92
C LEU A 32 -6.39 6.67 -5.23
N ILE A 33 -5.47 6.40 -4.30
CA ILE A 33 -4.41 5.41 -4.46
C ILE A 33 -4.99 4.00 -4.64
N SER A 34 -5.95 3.59 -3.81
CA SER A 34 -6.59 2.27 -3.93
C SER A 34 -7.35 2.12 -5.25
N THR A 35 -8.04 3.18 -5.68
CA THR A 35 -8.71 3.25 -6.98
C THR A 35 -7.74 3.04 -8.13
N MET A 36 -6.57 3.69 -8.09
CA MET A 36 -5.54 3.55 -9.12
C MET A 36 -4.97 2.14 -9.18
N ALA A 37 -4.54 1.59 -8.05
CA ALA A 37 -3.96 0.26 -7.98
C ALA A 37 -4.96 -0.81 -8.47
N ALA A 38 -6.22 -0.74 -8.03
CA ALA A 38 -7.25 -1.68 -8.44
C ALA A 38 -7.70 -1.49 -9.90
N GLY A 39 -7.85 -0.25 -10.35
CA GLY A 39 -8.28 0.06 -11.72
C GLY A 39 -7.28 -0.39 -12.77
N TRP A 40 -5.99 -0.38 -12.47
CA TRP A 40 -4.95 -0.95 -13.34
C TRP A 40 -4.78 -2.47 -13.22
N ASN A 41 -5.58 -3.13 -12.37
CA ASN A 41 -5.46 -4.55 -12.07
C ASN A 41 -4.04 -4.94 -11.62
N ALA A 42 -3.45 -4.15 -10.73
CA ALA A 42 -2.10 -4.37 -10.23
C ALA A 42 -2.02 -5.71 -9.47
N THR A 43 -1.11 -6.59 -9.92
CA THR A 43 -0.91 -7.92 -9.34
C THR A 43 0.20 -7.93 -8.29
N LEU A 44 1.17 -7.01 -8.39
CA LEU A 44 2.15 -6.73 -7.35
C LEU A 44 2.11 -5.24 -6.99
N ILE A 45 1.69 -4.97 -5.76
CA ILE A 45 1.58 -3.65 -5.16
C ILE A 45 2.62 -3.53 -4.05
N VAL A 46 3.54 -2.58 -4.20
CA VAL A 46 4.63 -2.36 -3.24
C VAL A 46 4.46 -0.98 -2.59
N GLU A 47 4.65 -0.91 -1.28
CA GLU A 47 4.77 0.36 -0.57
C GLU A 47 6.00 0.38 0.33
N THR A 48 6.37 1.58 0.76
CA THR A 48 7.33 1.78 1.85
C THR A 48 6.62 2.40 3.05
N TRP A 49 6.94 1.93 4.25
CA TRP A 49 6.40 2.47 5.50
C TRP A 49 7.48 2.52 6.57
N CYS A 50 7.46 3.54 7.40
CA CYS A 50 8.28 3.60 8.61
C CYS A 50 7.45 3.99 9.84
N ARG A 51 8.00 3.70 11.03
CA ARG A 51 7.36 4.01 12.31
C ARG A 51 6.90 5.47 12.37
N GLY A 52 5.61 5.65 12.63
CA GLY A 52 4.96 6.96 12.73
C GLY A 52 4.24 7.41 11.46
N ASP A 53 4.41 6.71 10.33
CA ASP A 53 3.67 7.00 9.10
C ASP A 53 2.18 6.62 9.22
N MET A 54 1.33 7.33 8.47
CA MET A 54 -0.09 7.01 8.41
C MET A 54 -0.35 5.68 7.70
N LEU A 55 -1.19 4.84 8.31
CA LEU A 55 -1.59 3.53 7.78
C LEU A 55 -2.73 3.59 6.76
N THR A 56 -3.36 4.75 6.57
CA THR A 56 -4.53 4.88 5.69
C THR A 56 -4.21 4.41 4.27
N THR A 57 -3.05 4.81 3.73
CA THR A 57 -2.61 4.37 2.39
C THR A 57 -2.39 2.86 2.35
N SER A 58 -1.73 2.29 3.36
CA SER A 58 -1.51 0.84 3.50
C SER A 58 -2.80 0.04 3.53
N ILE A 59 -3.82 0.55 4.22
CA ILE A 59 -5.18 -0.02 4.24
C ILE A 59 -5.78 0.03 2.83
N GLY A 60 -5.68 1.17 2.15
CA GLY A 60 -6.19 1.32 0.77
C GLY A 60 -5.50 0.38 -0.23
N LEU A 61 -4.18 0.21 -0.13
CA LEU A 61 -3.42 -0.70 -0.98
C LEU A 61 -3.75 -2.17 -0.67
N ALA A 62 -3.91 -2.52 0.60
CA ALA A 62 -4.39 -3.84 0.99
C ALA A 62 -5.78 -4.12 0.40
N VAL A 63 -6.73 -3.19 0.52
CA VAL A 63 -8.07 -3.30 -0.11
C VAL A 63 -7.94 -3.48 -1.62
N ALA A 64 -7.14 -2.66 -2.31
CA ALA A 64 -6.92 -2.78 -3.75
C ALA A 64 -6.42 -4.18 -4.14
N SER A 65 -5.45 -4.74 -3.40
CA SER A 65 -4.91 -6.08 -3.66
C SER A 65 -5.98 -7.18 -3.58
N THR A 66 -6.98 -7.03 -2.70
CA THR A 66 -8.09 -8.00 -2.62
C THR A 66 -8.98 -7.98 -3.86
N HIS A 67 -9.16 -6.81 -4.49
CA HIS A 67 -9.99 -6.70 -5.69
C HIS A 67 -9.27 -7.15 -6.96
N THR A 68 -7.94 -7.06 -6.99
CA THR A 68 -7.12 -7.51 -8.13
C THR A 68 -6.66 -8.97 -7.99
N CYS A 69 -6.97 -9.62 -6.86
CA CYS A 69 -6.35 -10.89 -6.45
C CYS A 69 -4.81 -10.82 -6.49
N GLY A 70 -4.26 -9.62 -6.23
CA GLY A 70 -2.84 -9.33 -6.23
C GLY A 70 -2.19 -9.51 -4.86
N ARG A 71 -0.91 -9.18 -4.79
CA ARG A 71 -0.10 -9.17 -3.57
C ARG A 71 0.21 -7.74 -3.16
N HIS A 72 0.07 -7.46 -1.86
CA HIS A 72 0.49 -6.21 -1.25
C HIS A 72 1.70 -6.46 -0.35
N VAL A 73 2.82 -5.82 -0.67
CA VAL A 73 4.09 -5.95 0.05
C VAL A 73 4.52 -4.60 0.59
N CYS A 74 4.78 -4.54 1.89
CA CYS A 74 5.31 -3.35 2.55
C CYS A 74 6.79 -3.51 2.87
N ILE A 75 7.62 -2.58 2.41
CA ILE A 75 9.04 -2.52 2.72
C ILE A 75 9.24 -1.58 3.91
N VAL A 76 9.89 -2.06 4.96
CA VAL A 76 10.16 -1.31 6.18
C VAL A 76 11.67 -1.23 6.44
N PRO A 77 12.16 -0.15 7.08
CA PRO A 77 13.60 0.04 7.27
C PRO A 77 14.23 -0.91 8.31
N ASP A 78 13.44 -1.40 9.26
CA ASP A 78 13.89 -2.22 10.38
C ASP A 78 12.77 -3.13 10.94
N GLU A 79 13.16 -4.14 11.71
CA GLU A 79 12.26 -5.12 12.38
C GLU A 79 11.25 -4.46 13.32
N ASP A 80 11.68 -3.35 13.93
CA ASP A 80 10.93 -2.57 14.89
C ASP A 80 9.73 -1.88 14.23
N SER A 81 9.96 -1.31 13.04
CA SER A 81 8.95 -0.77 12.14
C SER A 81 8.06 -1.88 11.57
N GLY A 82 8.64 -3.02 11.18
CA GLY A 82 7.87 -4.18 10.71
C GLY A 82 6.88 -4.71 11.73
N THR A 83 7.32 -4.87 12.97
CA THR A 83 6.48 -5.34 14.08
C THR A 83 5.31 -4.38 14.34
N GLU A 84 5.58 -3.07 14.36
CA GLU A 84 4.55 -2.05 14.58
C GLU A 84 3.54 -1.97 13.44
N TYR A 85 4.01 -2.06 12.20
CA TYR A 85 3.17 -2.09 11.01
C TYR A 85 2.23 -3.30 11.02
N VAL A 86 2.75 -4.51 11.23
CA VAL A 86 1.94 -5.74 11.33
C VAL A 86 0.92 -5.63 12.45
N ALA A 87 1.33 -5.20 13.64
CA ALA A 87 0.44 -5.05 14.79
C ALA A 87 -0.67 -4.03 14.52
N SER A 88 -0.40 -2.99 13.74
CA SER A 88 -1.37 -1.95 13.43
C SER A 88 -2.32 -2.35 12.31
N MET A 89 -1.83 -3.01 11.26
CA MET A 89 -2.66 -3.58 10.19
C MET A 89 -3.59 -4.68 10.72
N ALA A 90 -3.14 -5.48 11.69
CA ALA A 90 -3.95 -6.52 12.33
C ALA A 90 -5.20 -5.95 13.04
N LYS A 91 -5.16 -4.69 13.52
CA LYS A 91 -6.33 -4.02 14.12
C LYS A 91 -7.47 -3.82 13.11
N TYR A 92 -7.14 -3.80 11.83
CA TYR A 92 -8.09 -3.70 10.71
C TYR A 92 -8.40 -5.07 10.09
N GLY A 93 -7.98 -6.17 10.72
CA GLY A 93 -8.18 -7.53 10.22
C GLY A 93 -7.33 -7.87 8.99
N MET A 94 -6.27 -7.09 8.74
CA MET A 94 -5.38 -7.26 7.60
C MET A 94 -4.12 -8.01 8.01
N SER A 95 -3.61 -8.86 7.12
CA SER A 95 -2.36 -9.62 7.29
C SER A 95 -1.38 -9.25 6.18
N PRO A 96 -0.60 -8.18 6.35
CA PRO A 96 0.27 -7.70 5.28
C PRO A 96 1.53 -8.58 5.12
N GLU A 97 2.06 -8.62 3.90
CA GLU A 97 3.40 -9.14 3.63
C GLU A 97 4.42 -8.02 3.88
N VAL A 98 5.45 -8.30 4.68
CA VAL A 98 6.45 -7.30 5.09
C VAL A 98 7.85 -7.78 4.77
N ILE A 99 8.66 -6.89 4.18
CA ILE A 99 10.08 -7.12 3.91
C ILE A 99 10.87 -6.04 4.65
N VAL A 100 11.84 -6.46 5.46
CA VAL A 100 12.76 -5.54 6.15
C VAL A 100 13.97 -5.30 5.25
N GLY A 101 14.26 -4.04 4.92
CA GLY A 101 15.42 -3.70 4.13
C GLY A 101 15.37 -2.32 3.49
N ASP A 102 16.42 -2.01 2.73
CA ASP A 102 16.49 -0.81 1.91
C ASP A 102 15.54 -0.93 0.70
N PRO A 103 14.65 0.06 0.46
CA PRO A 103 13.68 -0.01 -0.63
C PRO A 103 14.30 -0.17 -2.01
N GLU A 104 15.43 0.48 -2.29
CA GLU A 104 16.08 0.38 -3.60
C GLU A 104 16.61 -1.04 -3.82
N THR A 105 17.24 -1.61 -2.81
CA THR A 105 17.76 -2.98 -2.87
C THR A 105 16.64 -4.00 -3.02
N VAL A 106 15.60 -3.91 -2.16
CA VAL A 106 14.48 -4.86 -2.15
C VAL A 106 13.70 -4.81 -3.47
N VAL A 107 13.40 -3.62 -3.99
CA VAL A 107 12.67 -3.47 -5.25
C VAL A 107 13.41 -4.10 -6.43
N ASN A 108 14.75 -4.04 -6.45
CA ASN A 108 15.55 -4.69 -7.49
C ASN A 108 15.50 -6.22 -7.44
N GLU A 109 15.13 -6.80 -6.29
CA GLU A 109 14.99 -8.25 -6.10
C GLU A 109 13.56 -8.74 -6.34
N LEU A 110 12.58 -7.84 -6.45
CA LEU A 110 11.20 -8.18 -6.74
C LEU A 110 10.96 -8.38 -8.25
N ASP A 111 9.93 -9.17 -8.55
CA ASP A 111 9.42 -9.35 -9.92
C ASP A 111 8.86 -8.02 -10.49
N VAL A 112 8.22 -8.07 -11.66
CA VAL A 112 7.58 -6.91 -12.29
C VAL A 112 6.57 -6.25 -11.33
N ILE A 113 6.92 -5.07 -10.81
CA ILE A 113 6.05 -4.25 -9.95
C ILE A 113 5.04 -3.52 -10.82
N ASP A 114 3.75 -3.75 -10.56
CA ASP A 114 2.66 -3.09 -11.29
C ASP A 114 2.29 -1.74 -10.68
N PHE A 115 2.48 -1.58 -9.36
CA PHE A 115 2.17 -0.36 -8.63
C PHE A 115 3.11 -0.16 -7.45
N TRP A 116 3.74 1.00 -7.37
CA TRP A 116 4.60 1.38 -6.24
C TRP A 116 4.13 2.70 -5.64
N SER A 117 3.85 2.69 -4.34
CA SER A 117 3.64 3.89 -3.54
C SER A 117 4.85 4.21 -2.67
N LEU A 118 5.38 5.43 -2.79
CA LEU A 118 6.38 5.98 -1.87
C LEU A 118 5.71 7.02 -0.97
N ILE A 119 5.54 6.68 0.31
CA ILE A 119 4.99 7.59 1.31
C ILE A 119 6.17 8.30 1.97
N ARG A 120 6.29 9.62 1.79
CA ARG A 120 7.32 10.43 2.44
C ARG A 120 6.70 11.67 3.09
N GLU A 121 6.52 11.66 4.41
CA GLU A 121 6.18 12.87 5.17
C GLU A 121 7.40 13.54 5.83
N ASN A 122 8.56 12.87 5.91
CA ASN A 122 9.80 13.44 6.44
C ASN A 122 10.89 13.62 5.36
N MET A 123 11.01 14.84 4.85
CA MET A 123 12.05 15.29 3.91
C MET A 123 13.48 15.35 4.51
N SER A 124 13.70 15.00 5.78
CA SER A 124 14.98 15.22 6.46
C SER A 124 16.03 14.13 6.29
N LEU A 125 15.70 12.97 5.69
CA LEU A 125 16.60 11.80 5.64
C LEU A 125 17.14 11.42 4.26
N LEU A 126 16.81 12.17 3.20
CA LEU A 126 17.66 12.14 1.99
C LEU A 126 18.42 13.45 1.93
N GLY A 127 19.71 13.37 2.25
CA GLY A 127 20.67 14.42 1.93
C GLY A 127 20.85 14.54 0.42
N PHE A 128 19.85 15.10 -0.26
CA PHE A 128 20.00 15.81 -1.52
C PHE A 128 20.10 17.30 -1.24
#